data_AF-G4YXT5-F1
#
_entry.id   AF-G4YXT5-F1
#
_cell.length_a   1.000
_cell.length_b   1.000
_cell.length_c   1.000
_cell.angle_alpha   90.00
_cell.angle_beta   90.00
_cell.angle_gamma   90.00
#
_symmetry.space_group_name_H-M   'P 1'
#
loop_
_entity.id
_entity.type
_entity.pdbx_description
1 polymer ?
#
loop_
_entity_poly.entity_id
_entity_poly.type
_entity_poly.pdbx_seq_one_letter_code
_entity_poly.pdbx_strand_id
1 'polypeptide(L)'
;AQAFDVTLVNSCSESIVVFDSKTTETLPVGGTSTRTVSPGGAYVYRKGTGGQATLAEFSADNNAAWYDISIIPTGVGKGPGNCGSLDECKAVTGGVGFNVAMSIEPSQTDGHRCVSVTCMEDGCDDGYQFPADDTKTHACPSSVDFTVTFCPGGSSGA
;
A
#
# COMPACT_ATOMS: atom_id res chain seq x y z
N ALA A 1 8.40 -8.48 -18.49
CA ALA A 1 8.27 -8.23 -17.04
C ALA A 1 8.63 -9.51 -16.31
N GLN A 2 9.35 -9.40 -15.20
CA GLN A 2 9.67 -10.53 -14.32
C GLN A 2 8.84 -10.44 -13.05
N ALA A 3 8.68 -11.57 -12.36
CA ALA A 3 8.11 -11.58 -11.03
C ALA A 3 9.13 -11.07 -10.01
N PHE A 4 8.65 -10.47 -8.93
CA PHE A 4 9.45 -10.01 -7.80
C PHE A 4 8.74 -10.33 -6.49
N ASP A 5 9.50 -10.34 -5.41
CA ASP A 5 8.97 -10.64 -4.09
C ASP A 5 8.72 -9.37 -3.26
N VAL A 6 7.66 -9.42 -2.47
CA VAL A 6 7.28 -8.39 -1.51
C VAL A 6 7.24 -9.05 -0.12
N THR A 7 8.14 -8.63 0.76
CA THR A 7 8.17 -9.08 2.15
C THR A 7 7.34 -8.14 3.02
N LEU A 8 6.29 -8.69 3.61
CA LEU A 8 5.39 -7.99 4.52
C LEU A 8 5.93 -8.12 5.94
N VAL A 9 6.05 -7.01 6.66
CA VAL A 9 6.61 -6.95 8.02
C VAL A 9 5.59 -6.31 8.96
N ASN A 10 5.29 -6.98 10.06
CA ASN A 10 4.48 -6.40 11.13
C ASN A 10 5.37 -5.75 12.19
N SER A 11 5.49 -4.42 12.17
CA SER A 11 6.14 -3.63 13.23
C SER A 11 5.15 -3.01 14.21
N CYS A 12 3.86 -3.35 14.14
CA CYS A 12 2.86 -2.87 15.09
C CYS A 12 3.10 -3.49 16.48
N SER A 13 2.56 -2.85 17.52
CA SER A 13 2.61 -3.37 18.89
C SER A 13 1.68 -4.57 19.13
N GLU A 14 0.92 -4.99 18.12
CA GLU A 14 -0.05 -6.07 18.15
C GLU A 14 0.09 -6.97 16.92
N SER A 15 -0.40 -8.21 17.02
CA SER A 15 -0.57 -9.05 15.83
C SER A 15 -1.59 -8.42 14.89
N ILE A 16 -1.32 -8.45 13.59
CA ILE A 16 -2.22 -7.92 12.57
C ILE A 16 -2.72 -9.03 11.66
N VAL A 17 -3.94 -8.87 11.16
CA VAL A 17 -4.43 -9.67 10.04
C VAL A 17 -4.09 -8.91 8.76
N VAL A 18 -3.29 -9.49 7.88
CA VAL A 18 -3.02 -8.95 6.55
C VAL A 18 -3.92 -9.63 5.54
N PHE A 19 -4.49 -8.85 4.62
CA PHE A 19 -5.32 -9.32 3.53
C PHE A 19 -4.66 -8.97 2.19
N ASP A 20 -4.57 -9.94 1.27
CA ASP A 20 -3.97 -9.78 -0.07
C ASP A 20 -5.02 -9.72 -1.20
N SER A 21 -6.25 -9.32 -0.86
CA SER A 21 -7.43 -9.36 -1.73
C SER A 21 -7.97 -10.77 -2.06
N LYS A 22 -7.32 -11.85 -1.57
CA LYS A 22 -7.80 -13.24 -1.74
C LYS A 22 -7.88 -14.00 -0.42
N THR A 23 -6.85 -13.88 0.40
CA THR A 23 -6.65 -14.64 1.63
C THR A 23 -6.17 -13.73 2.75
N THR A 24 -6.41 -14.17 3.99
CA THR A 24 -5.91 -13.50 5.18
C THR A 24 -4.83 -14.32 5.86
N GLU A 25 -3.81 -13.65 6.38
CA GLU A 25 -2.78 -14.23 7.23
C GLU A 25 -2.61 -13.39 8.49
N THR A 26 -2.46 -14.02 9.65
CA THR A 26 -2.11 -13.33 10.89
C THR A 26 -0.60 -13.21 11.00
N LEU A 27 -0.07 -11.99 10.99
CA LEU A 27 1.33 -11.71 11.29
C LEU A 27 1.48 -11.37 12.78
N PRO A 28 2.25 -12.14 13.57
CA PRO A 28 2.58 -11.77 14.94
C PRO A 28 3.43 -10.49 14.98
N VAL A 29 3.59 -9.88 16.16
CA VAL A 29 4.51 -8.76 16.36
C VAL A 29 5.92 -9.14 15.94
N GLY A 30 6.54 -8.36 15.06
CA GLY A 30 7.84 -8.66 14.45
C GLY A 30 7.82 -9.78 13.41
N GLY A 31 6.64 -10.33 13.10
CA GLY A 31 6.46 -11.38 12.12
C GLY A 31 6.57 -10.88 10.68
N THR A 32 6.94 -11.78 9.79
CA THR A 32 7.11 -11.50 8.37
C THR A 32 6.42 -12.54 7.50
N SER A 33 6.01 -12.17 6.30
CA SER A 33 5.55 -13.11 5.27
C SER A 33 5.83 -12.58 3.88
N THR A 34 6.22 -13.45 2.96
CA THR A 34 6.59 -13.05 1.59
C THR A 34 5.47 -13.37 0.61
N ARG A 35 5.29 -12.50 -0.38
CA ARG A 35 4.33 -12.64 -1.48
C ARG A 35 5.05 -12.39 -2.80
N THR A 36 4.69 -13.15 -3.82
CA THR A 36 5.22 -12.96 -5.18
C THR A 36 4.23 -12.17 -6.02
N VAL A 37 4.72 -11.10 -6.65
CA VAL A 37 3.99 -10.30 -7.64
C VAL A 37 4.40 -10.78 -9.02
N SER A 38 3.44 -11.31 -9.78
CA SER A 38 3.67 -11.85 -11.14
C SER A 38 3.13 -10.91 -12.21
N PRO A 39 3.72 -10.92 -13.42
CA PRO A 39 3.23 -10.13 -14.54
C PRO A 39 1.75 -10.34 -14.86
N GLY A 40 1.05 -9.25 -15.21
CA GLY A 40 -0.35 -9.28 -15.64
C GLY A 40 -1.39 -9.32 -14.52
N GLY A 41 -0.98 -9.11 -13.26
CA GLY A 41 -1.87 -8.99 -12.11
C GLY A 41 -1.71 -7.66 -11.36
N ALA A 42 -2.72 -7.33 -10.57
CA ALA A 42 -2.68 -6.28 -9.55
C ALA A 42 -2.77 -6.92 -8.17
N TYR A 43 -1.94 -6.43 -7.25
CA TYR A 43 -1.77 -6.97 -5.91
C TYR A 43 -1.94 -5.85 -4.91
N VAL A 44 -2.72 -6.10 -3.86
CA VAL A 44 -3.00 -5.11 -2.81
C VAL A 44 -2.85 -5.78 -1.47
N TYR A 45 -1.97 -5.23 -0.62
CA TYR A 45 -1.74 -5.70 0.73
C TYR A 45 -2.21 -4.66 1.75
N ARG A 46 -2.98 -5.08 2.75
CA ARG A 46 -3.54 -4.16 3.75
C ARG A 46 -3.81 -4.83 5.10
N LYS A 47 -3.91 -4.02 6.17
CA LYS A 47 -4.37 -4.48 7.49
C LYS A 47 -5.89 -4.65 7.48
N GLY A 48 -6.35 -5.88 7.67
CA GLY A 48 -7.75 -6.27 7.73
C GLY A 48 -8.44 -6.38 6.37
N THR A 49 -9.69 -6.87 6.38
CA THR A 49 -10.49 -7.05 5.16
C THR A 49 -11.36 -5.85 4.81
N GLY A 50 -11.42 -4.83 5.68
CA GLY A 50 -12.20 -3.61 5.47
C GLY A 50 -11.68 -2.76 4.31
N GLY A 51 -12.58 -2.05 3.63
CA GLY A 51 -12.22 -1.10 2.57
C GLY A 51 -11.66 0.23 3.08
N GLN A 52 -11.81 0.51 4.38
CA GLN A 52 -11.18 1.67 5.04
C GLN A 52 -9.79 1.27 5.48
N ALA A 53 -8.82 1.35 4.58
CA ALA A 53 -7.49 0.84 4.85
C ALA A 53 -6.42 1.51 3.98
N THR A 54 -5.26 1.72 4.59
CA THR A 54 -4.02 2.03 3.87
C THR A 54 -3.64 0.83 3.02
N LEU A 55 -3.41 1.05 1.73
CA LEU A 55 -3.13 0.01 0.74
C LEU A 55 -1.67 0.08 0.29
N ALA A 56 -0.98 -1.06 0.25
CA ALA A 56 0.24 -1.22 -0.54
C ALA A 56 -0.15 -1.86 -1.87
N GLU A 57 -0.03 -1.12 -2.97
CA GLU A 57 -0.45 -1.58 -4.30
C GLU A 57 0.78 -1.93 -5.14
N PHE A 58 0.71 -3.04 -5.87
CA PHE A 58 1.79 -3.53 -6.72
C PHE A 58 1.28 -4.10 -8.03
N SER A 59 2.06 -3.93 -9.10
CA SER A 59 1.89 -4.68 -10.34
C SER A 59 3.22 -4.88 -11.07
N ALA A 60 3.24 -5.82 -12.01
CA ALA A 60 4.41 -6.11 -12.84
C ALA A 60 4.04 -6.07 -14.32
N ASP A 61 4.67 -5.18 -15.07
CA ASP A 61 4.58 -5.13 -16.54
C ASP A 61 5.85 -4.52 -17.14
N ASN A 62 6.07 -4.61 -18.45
CA ASN A 62 7.14 -3.89 -19.18
C ASN A 62 8.56 -3.87 -18.57
N ASN A 63 8.93 -4.90 -17.79
CA ASN A 63 10.19 -4.97 -17.01
C ASN A 63 10.30 -3.92 -15.88
N ALA A 64 9.17 -3.39 -15.44
CA ALA A 64 9.00 -2.57 -14.27
C ALA A 64 8.23 -3.33 -13.17
N ALA A 65 8.60 -3.04 -11.93
CA ALA A 65 7.80 -3.26 -10.74
C ALA A 65 7.15 -1.93 -10.38
N TRP A 66 5.84 -1.84 -10.54
CA TRP A 66 5.05 -0.66 -10.19
C TRP A 66 4.52 -0.80 -8.78
N TYR A 67 4.56 0.30 -8.03
CA TYR A 67 4.06 0.31 -6.67
C TYR A 67 3.66 1.71 -6.22
N ASP A 68 2.78 1.74 -5.23
CA ASP A 68 2.35 2.95 -4.56
C ASP A 68 1.71 2.63 -3.20
N ILE A 69 1.50 3.66 -2.40
CA ILE A 69 0.62 3.61 -1.24
C ILE A 69 -0.65 4.36 -1.59
N SER A 70 -1.81 3.82 -1.21
CA SER A 70 -3.10 4.49 -1.42
C SER A 70 -3.88 4.60 -0.12
N ILE A 71 -4.43 5.79 0.11
CA ILE A 71 -5.35 6.10 1.20
C ILE A 71 -6.67 6.68 0.65
N ILE A 72 -6.97 6.41 -0.62
CA ILE A 72 -8.19 6.93 -1.25
C ILE A 72 -9.41 6.41 -0.47
N PRO A 73 -10.24 7.30 0.10
CA PRO A 73 -11.43 6.89 0.83
C PRO A 73 -12.36 6.05 -0.04
N THR A 74 -12.84 4.95 0.52
CA THR A 74 -13.95 4.16 -0.04
C THR A 74 -15.11 4.17 0.93
N GLY A 75 -16.27 3.61 0.58
CA GLY A 75 -17.43 3.48 1.45
C GLY A 75 -18.12 2.14 1.22
N VAL A 76 -19.09 1.79 2.08
CA VAL A 76 -19.87 0.55 1.93
C VAL A 76 -20.61 0.58 0.58
N GLY A 77 -20.13 -0.20 -0.40
CA GLY A 77 -20.67 -0.22 -1.76
C GLY A 77 -20.47 1.07 -2.56
N LYS A 78 -19.61 1.98 -2.11
CA LYS A 78 -19.36 3.27 -2.77
C LYS A 78 -17.87 3.49 -3.00
N GLY A 79 -17.47 3.62 -4.25
CA GLY A 79 -16.12 4.04 -4.62
C GLY A 79 -15.96 5.57 -4.58
N PRO A 80 -14.72 6.07 -4.71
CA PRO A 80 -14.40 7.50 -4.72
C PRO A 80 -14.97 8.25 -5.94
N GLY A 81 -15.32 7.55 -7.03
CA GLY A 81 -15.74 8.20 -8.27
C GLY A 81 -14.60 9.07 -8.83
N ASN A 82 -14.89 10.34 -9.11
CA ASN A 82 -13.92 11.30 -9.64
C ASN A 82 -13.64 12.46 -8.67
N CYS A 83 -13.74 12.22 -7.34
CA CYS A 83 -13.33 13.23 -6.36
C CYS A 83 -11.88 13.69 -6.64
N GLY A 84 -11.62 14.99 -6.48
CA GLY A 84 -10.34 15.63 -6.81
C GLY A 84 -9.47 15.98 -5.60
N SER A 85 -9.88 15.59 -4.40
CA SER A 85 -9.13 15.80 -3.15
C SER A 85 -9.54 14.78 -2.09
N LEU A 86 -8.70 14.59 -1.08
CA LEU A 86 -8.99 13.70 0.06
C LEU A 86 -10.33 14.04 0.72
N ASP A 87 -10.54 15.32 1.06
CA ASP A 87 -11.75 15.80 1.72
C ASP A 87 -13.01 15.55 0.87
N GLU A 88 -12.91 15.77 -0.44
CA GLU A 88 -14.00 15.47 -1.36
C GLU A 88 -14.28 13.97 -1.40
N CYS A 89 -13.24 13.13 -1.45
CA CYS A 89 -13.41 11.68 -1.44
C CYS A 89 -14.04 11.18 -0.14
N LYS A 90 -13.65 11.75 1.02
CA LYS A 90 -14.28 11.46 2.32
C LYS A 90 -15.76 11.87 2.31
N ALA A 91 -16.09 13.03 1.77
CA ALA A 91 -17.47 13.52 1.67
C ALA A 91 -18.34 12.63 0.75
N VAL A 92 -17.81 12.21 -0.40
CA VAL A 92 -18.52 11.37 -1.38
C VAL A 92 -18.76 9.96 -0.85
N THR A 93 -17.76 9.38 -0.19
CA THR A 93 -17.78 7.97 0.23
C THR A 93 -18.29 7.75 1.65
N GLY A 94 -18.15 8.76 2.52
CA GLY A 94 -18.34 8.65 3.96
C GLY A 94 -17.24 7.86 4.67
N GLY A 95 -16.12 7.59 4.00
CA GLY A 95 -14.96 6.84 4.52
C GLY A 95 -13.77 7.71 4.90
N VAL A 96 -12.68 7.06 5.29
CA VAL A 96 -11.42 7.69 5.74
C VAL A 96 -10.22 7.21 4.92
N GLY A 97 -10.22 5.98 4.40
CA GLY A 97 -9.15 5.47 3.53
C GLY A 97 -7.81 5.14 4.21
N PHE A 98 -7.58 5.57 5.45
CA PHE A 98 -6.40 5.25 6.25
C PHE A 98 -6.77 4.40 7.48
N ASN A 99 -5.90 3.46 7.87
CA ASN A 99 -6.08 2.70 9.13
C ASN A 99 -4.79 2.27 9.83
N VAL A 100 -3.66 2.31 9.15
CA VAL A 100 -2.36 1.96 9.72
C VAL A 100 -1.26 2.68 8.95
N ALA A 101 -0.25 3.15 9.67
CA ALA A 101 0.97 3.66 9.05
C ALA A 101 1.68 2.57 8.23
N MET A 102 2.28 2.94 7.11
CA MET A 102 2.88 2.01 6.15
C MET A 102 4.13 2.60 5.49
N SER A 103 5.15 1.78 5.26
CA SER A 103 6.25 2.08 4.33
C SER A 103 6.38 1.01 3.25
N ILE A 104 6.86 1.42 2.08
CA ILE A 104 7.34 0.51 1.02
C ILE A 104 8.79 0.86 0.72
N GLU A 105 9.68 -0.12 0.84
CA GLU A 105 11.11 0.03 0.68
C GLU A 105 11.61 -0.94 -0.41
N PRO A 106 12.05 -0.42 -1.57
CA PRO A 106 12.72 -1.23 -2.58
C PRO A 106 14.08 -1.73 -2.07
N SER A 107 14.50 -2.93 -2.46
CA SER A 107 15.81 -3.49 -2.09
C SER A 107 16.98 -2.73 -2.72
N GLN A 108 16.71 -1.97 -3.78
CA GLN A 108 17.63 -1.04 -4.42
C GLN A 108 16.83 0.19 -4.87
N THR A 109 17.39 1.38 -4.69
CA THR A 109 16.80 2.64 -5.14
C THR A 109 17.62 3.24 -6.27
N ASP A 110 16.96 4.03 -7.12
CA ASP A 110 17.62 4.82 -8.18
C ASP A 110 17.61 6.34 -7.89
N GLY A 111 16.95 6.75 -6.80
CA GLY A 111 16.79 8.17 -6.42
C GLY A 111 15.84 8.95 -7.32
N HIS A 112 15.06 8.27 -8.17
CA HIS A 112 14.08 8.84 -9.08
C HIS A 112 12.70 8.24 -8.80
N ARG A 113 12.26 7.28 -9.62
CA ARG A 113 10.96 6.63 -9.43
C ARG A 113 11.05 5.40 -8.55
N CYS A 114 12.24 4.82 -8.40
CA CYS A 114 12.50 3.70 -7.51
C CYS A 114 13.04 4.23 -6.18
N VAL A 115 12.13 4.56 -5.28
CA VAL A 115 12.39 5.23 -4.00
C VAL A 115 11.54 4.64 -2.87
N SER A 116 12.00 4.73 -1.64
CA SER A 116 11.16 4.40 -0.50
C SER A 116 10.02 5.41 -0.37
N VAL A 117 8.83 4.94 -0.02
CA VAL A 117 7.64 5.77 0.22
C VAL A 117 7.03 5.46 1.58
N THR A 118 6.44 6.48 2.21
CA THR A 118 5.91 6.38 3.57
C THR A 118 4.58 7.10 3.72
N CYS A 119 3.65 6.44 4.40
CA CYS A 119 2.38 7.04 4.79
C CYS A 119 2.16 6.82 6.28
N MET A 120 2.46 7.85 7.08
CA MET A 120 2.44 7.76 8.54
C MET A 120 1.11 8.20 9.15
N GLU A 121 0.29 8.91 8.39
CA GLU A 121 -0.97 9.50 8.81
C GLU A 121 -1.93 9.70 7.63
N ASP A 122 -3.20 9.90 7.94
CA ASP A 122 -4.23 10.28 6.99
C ASP A 122 -3.91 11.64 6.34
N GLY A 123 -3.82 11.68 5.02
CA GLY A 123 -3.35 12.84 4.26
C GLY A 123 -1.84 12.88 3.98
N CYS A 124 -1.13 11.75 4.14
CA CYS A 124 0.29 11.64 3.83
C CYS A 124 0.64 12.05 2.38
N ASP A 125 1.81 12.67 2.23
CA ASP A 125 2.27 13.21 0.94
C ASP A 125 2.62 12.12 -0.09
N ASP A 126 3.15 10.97 0.34
CA ASP A 126 3.57 9.91 -0.60
C ASP A 126 2.40 9.03 -1.07
N GLY A 127 1.22 9.16 -0.46
CA GLY A 127 0.06 8.32 -0.77
C GLY A 127 -0.89 8.92 -1.80
N TYR A 128 -1.52 8.07 -2.61
CA TYR A 128 -2.72 8.45 -3.37
C TYR A 128 -3.83 8.91 -2.42
N GLN A 129 -4.27 10.16 -2.56
CA GLN A 129 -5.35 10.73 -1.76
C GLN A 129 -6.69 10.81 -2.53
N PHE A 130 -6.62 10.79 -3.86
CA PHE A 130 -7.77 10.78 -4.76
C PHE A 130 -7.40 10.10 -6.09
N PRO A 131 -8.38 9.63 -6.89
CA PRO A 131 -8.11 8.75 -8.05
C PRO A 131 -7.24 9.33 -9.16
N ALA A 132 -7.30 10.64 -9.39
CA ALA A 132 -6.58 11.30 -10.49
C ALA A 132 -5.19 11.83 -10.07
N ASP A 133 -4.68 11.47 -8.90
CA ASP A 133 -3.36 11.91 -8.42
C ASP A 133 -2.23 11.07 -9.04
N ASP A 134 -2.07 11.13 -10.36
CA ASP A 134 -1.12 10.29 -11.12
C ASP A 134 0.37 10.50 -10.75
N THR A 135 0.67 11.41 -9.82
CA THR A 135 2.02 11.71 -9.35
C THR A 135 2.58 10.69 -8.36
N LYS A 136 1.72 9.82 -7.80
CA LYS A 136 2.07 8.91 -6.69
C LYS A 136 2.50 7.52 -7.13
N THR A 137 2.43 7.20 -8.42
CA THR A 137 2.93 5.91 -8.93
C THR A 137 4.46 5.90 -9.00
N HIS A 138 5.07 4.93 -8.34
CA HIS A 138 6.49 4.66 -8.35
C HIS A 138 6.83 3.42 -9.18
N ALA A 139 8.09 3.30 -9.58
CA ALA A 139 8.54 2.21 -10.44
C ALA A 139 10.00 1.88 -10.20
N CYS A 140 10.29 0.58 -10.06
CA CYS A 140 11.64 0.03 -10.05
C CYS A 140 11.83 -0.92 -11.25
N PRO A 141 13.08 -1.27 -11.61
CA PRO A 141 13.33 -2.43 -12.47
C PRO A 141 12.66 -3.69 -11.89
N SER A 142 12.10 -4.57 -12.73
CA SER A 142 11.38 -5.77 -12.27
C SER A 142 12.25 -6.85 -11.62
N SER A 143 13.52 -6.55 -11.33
CA SER A 143 14.44 -7.40 -10.55
C SER A 143 14.59 -6.91 -9.11
N VAL A 144 13.91 -5.83 -8.73
CA VAL A 144 13.94 -5.26 -7.39
C VAL A 144 12.82 -5.88 -6.58
N ASP A 145 13.19 -6.44 -5.42
CA ASP A 145 12.25 -6.92 -4.41
C ASP A 145 11.91 -5.78 -3.43
N PHE A 146 10.84 -5.93 -2.68
CA PHE A 146 10.32 -4.88 -1.80
C PHE A 146 10.07 -5.37 -0.38
N THR A 147 10.14 -4.45 0.57
CA THR A 147 9.64 -4.64 1.93
C THR A 147 8.48 -3.69 2.18
N VAL A 148 7.34 -4.21 2.63
CA VAL A 148 6.20 -3.43 3.12
C VAL A 148 6.18 -3.55 4.64
N THR A 149 6.30 -2.43 5.34
CA THR A 149 6.26 -2.41 6.80
C THR A 149 4.96 -1.80 7.28
N PHE A 150 4.18 -2.56 8.04
CA PHE A 150 3.03 -2.05 8.79
C PHE A 150 3.51 -1.47 10.13
N CYS A 151 3.03 -0.28 10.50
CA CYS A 151 3.47 0.48 11.67
C CYS A 151 4.99 0.73 11.73
N PRO A 152 5.61 1.30 10.67
CA PRO A 152 7.04 1.59 10.68
C PRO A 152 7.40 2.51 11.87
N GLY A 153 8.54 2.25 12.51
CA GLY A 153 8.93 2.94 13.74
C GLY A 153 8.27 2.41 15.04
N GLY A 154 7.47 1.35 14.97
CA GLY A 154 6.99 0.63 16.16
C GLY A 154 5.73 1.19 16.80
N SER A 155 5.08 2.19 16.18
CA SER A 155 3.86 2.81 16.71
C SER A 155 2.68 2.50 15.79
N SER A 156 1.61 1.95 16.36
CA SER A 156 0.31 1.79 15.70
C SER A 156 -0.38 3.16 15.62
N GLY A 157 0.12 4.02 14.72
CA GLY A 157 -0.58 5.23 14.32
C GLY A 157 -1.84 4.86 13.53
N ALA A 158 -2.99 5.37 13.98
CA ALA A 158 -4.29 5.28 13.32
C ALA A 158 -4.84 6.70 13.16
#